data_AF-A0A7W0ZLV1-F1
#
_entry.id   AF-A0A7W0ZLV1-F1
#
_cell.length_a   1.000
_cell.length_b   1.000
_cell.length_c   1.000
_cell.angle_alpha   90.00
_cell.angle_beta   90.00
_cell.angle_gamma   90.00
#
_symmetry.space_group_name_H-M   'P 1'
#
loop_
_entity.id
_entity.type
_entity.pdbx_description
1 polymer ?
#
loop_
_entity_poly.entity_id
_entity_poly.type
_entity_poly.pdbx_seq_one_letter_code
_entity_poly.pdbx_strand_id
1 'polypeptide(L)' 'MEKQIQTSTPETPSPLDVLILAAGLGTRMRSRTAKVLHKLDGRPLIAHVCRTAAALSPR' A
#
# COMPACT_ATOMS: atom_id res chain seq x y z
N MET A 1 15.09 0.06 -46.15
CA MET A 1 13.87 0.36 -45.37
C MET A 1 14.10 -0.12 -43.95
N GLU A 2 14.81 0.69 -43.17
CA GLU A 2 15.10 0.42 -41.76
C GLU A 2 13.99 1.03 -40.93
N LYS A 3 13.23 0.19 -40.22
CA LYS A 3 12.16 0.64 -39.33
C LYS A 3 12.81 0.89 -37.97
N GLN A 4 13.00 2.15 -37.60
CA GLN A 4 13.41 2.54 -36.25
C GLN A 4 12.42 1.98 -35.23
N ILE A 5 12.92 1.12 -34.35
CA ILE A 5 12.18 0.65 -33.17
C ILE A 5 12.27 1.79 -32.15
N GLN A 6 11.15 2.50 -31.96
CA GLN A 6 10.99 3.50 -30.92
C GLN A 6 10.99 2.77 -29.56
N THR A 7 12.14 2.71 -28.89
CA THR A 7 12.20 2.33 -27.48
C THR A 7 11.63 3.50 -26.69
N SER A 8 10.39 3.37 -26.21
CA SER A 8 9.80 4.33 -25.27
C SER A 8 10.67 4.36 -24.01
N THR A 9 11.33 5.49 -23.78
CA THR A 9 12.00 5.83 -22.52
C THR A 9 11.09 5.46 -21.33
N PRO A 10 11.60 4.89 -20.23
CA PRO A 10 10.78 4.71 -19.03
C PRO A 10 10.37 6.10 -18.55
N GLU A 11 9.10 6.45 -18.72
CA GLU A 11 8.48 7.64 -18.14
C GLU A 11 8.78 7.62 -16.64
N THR A 12 9.42 8.68 -16.14
CA THR A 12 9.66 8.84 -14.70
C THR A 12 8.32 8.70 -13.98
N PRO A 13 8.16 7.76 -13.03
CA PRO A 13 6.88 7.57 -12.36
C PRO A 13 6.44 8.88 -11.71
N SER A 14 5.21 9.29 -12.00
CA SER A 14 4.63 10.48 -11.40
C SER A 14 4.61 10.35 -9.86
N PRO A 15 4.80 11.46 -9.13
CA PRO A 15 4.54 11.56 -7.70
C PRO A 15 3.29 10.76 -7.25
N LEU A 16 3.45 9.86 -6.28
CA LEU A 16 2.38 9.06 -5.69
C LEU A 16 2.25 9.36 -4.20
N ASP A 17 1.02 9.62 -3.75
CA ASP A 17 0.67 9.73 -2.33
C ASP A 17 -0.32 8.60 -1.97
N VAL A 18 -0.22 8.07 -0.74
CA VAL A 18 -1.07 6.96 -0.26
C VAL A 18 -1.77 7.36 1.04
N LEU A 19 -3.11 7.24 1.06
CA LEU A 19 -3.94 7.47 2.25
C LEU A 19 -4.55 6.15 2.74
N ILE A 20 -4.22 5.75 3.98
CA ILE A 20 -4.76 4.55 4.60
C ILE A 20 -5.84 4.93 5.63
N LEU A 21 -7.09 4.58 5.34
CA LEU A 21 -8.20 4.82 6.27
C LEU A 21 -8.26 3.73 7.34
N ALA A 22 -7.84 4.08 8.56
CA ALA A 22 -7.63 3.15 9.67
C ALA A 22 -8.48 3.43 10.92
N ALA A 23 -9.60 4.16 10.80
CA ALA A 23 -10.42 4.61 11.94
C ALA A 23 -11.30 3.53 12.60
N GLY A 24 -11.24 2.28 12.15
CA GLY A 24 -12.13 1.21 12.63
C GLY A 24 -11.78 0.72 14.04
N LEU A 25 -12.65 1.00 15.02
CA LEU A 25 -12.48 0.59 16.44
C LEU A 25 -12.53 -0.92 16.72
N GLY A 26 -12.91 -1.77 15.76
CA GLY A 26 -12.97 -3.23 15.96
C GLY A 26 -14.23 -3.75 16.66
N THR A 27 -15.29 -2.93 16.79
CA THR A 27 -16.51 -3.28 17.53
C THR A 27 -17.27 -4.49 16.97
N ARG A 28 -17.34 -4.65 15.64
CA ARG A 28 -17.91 -5.86 14.99
C ARG A 28 -17.10 -7.13 15.28
N MET A 29 -15.82 -6.99 15.62
CA MET A 29 -14.95 -8.09 16.05
C MET A 29 -15.07 -8.37 17.56
N ARG A 30 -15.94 -7.65 18.28
CA ARG A 30 -16.15 -7.75 19.74
C ARG A 30 -14.84 -7.64 20.52
N SER A 31 -13.99 -6.70 20.11
CA SER A 31 -12.66 -6.49 20.65
C SER A 31 -12.48 -5.04 21.08
N ARG A 32 -11.70 -4.82 22.15
CA ARG A 32 -11.22 -3.47 22.53
C ARG A 32 -10.04 -3.00 21.67
N THR A 33 -9.45 -3.92 20.91
CA THR A 33 -8.36 -3.63 19.99
C THR A 33 -8.94 -3.09 18.68
N ALA A 34 -8.41 -1.96 18.21
CA ALA A 34 -8.77 -1.41 16.90
C ALA A 34 -8.55 -2.45 15.79
N LYS A 35 -9.42 -2.45 14.76
CA LYS A 35 -9.41 -3.45 13.67
C LYS A 35 -8.01 -3.62 13.07
N VAL A 36 -7.33 -2.50 12.85
CA VAL A 36 -6.01 -2.46 12.19
C VAL A 36 -4.86 -3.01 13.03
N LEU A 37 -5.06 -3.14 14.35
CA LEU A 37 -4.07 -3.67 15.30
C LEU A 37 -4.23 -5.16 15.55
N HIS A 38 -5.31 -5.80 15.08
CA HIS A 38 -5.41 -7.25 15.13
C HIS A 38 -4.27 -7.89 14.35
N LYS A 39 -3.73 -9.00 14.88
CA LYS A 39 -2.57 -9.67 14.28
C LYS A 39 -2.99 -10.68 13.22
N LEU A 40 -2.26 -10.71 12.12
CA LEU A 40 -2.25 -11.73 11.09
C LEU A 40 -0.80 -12.13 10.86
N ASP A 41 -0.49 -13.41 11.04
CA ASP A 41 0.87 -13.95 10.95
C ASP A 41 1.87 -13.20 11.85
N GLY A 42 1.52 -13.08 13.14
CA GLY A 42 2.34 -12.40 14.15
C GLY A 42 2.42 -10.87 14.04
N ARG A 43 1.90 -10.26 12.96
CA ARG A 43 2.02 -8.82 12.67
C ARG A 43 0.65 -8.12 12.64
N PRO A 44 0.53 -6.87 13.08
CA PRO A 44 -0.71 -6.11 12.93
C PRO A 44 -1.16 -6.02 11.46
N LEU A 45 -2.48 -6.07 11.21
CA LEU A 45 -3.05 -5.94 9.86
C LEU A 45 -2.51 -4.71 9.11
N ILE A 46 -2.37 -3.57 9.79
CA ILE A 46 -1.82 -2.34 9.20
C ILE A 46 -0.40 -2.51 8.66
N ALA A 47 0.43 -3.36 9.28
CA ALA A 47 1.80 -3.57 8.86
C ALA A 47 1.89 -4.22 7.47
N HIS A 48 0.90 -5.04 7.09
CA HIS A 48 0.82 -5.61 5.75
C HIS A 48 0.50 -4.53 4.72
N VAL A 49 -0.48 -3.66 5.00
CA VAL A 49 -0.87 -2.57 4.11
C VAL A 49 0.27 -1.56 3.94
N CYS A 50 0.92 -1.15 5.03
CA CYS A 50 2.04 -0.20 4.96
C CYS A 50 3.22 -0.76 4.15
N ARG A 51 3.53 -2.07 4.25
CA ARG A 51 4.59 -2.68 3.43
C ARG A 51 4.26 -2.67 1.95
N THR A 52 3.02 -3.00 1.59
CA THR A 52 2.56 -2.92 0.19
C THR A 52 2.61 -1.48 -0.33
N ALA A 53 2.15 -0.52 0.47
CA ALA A 53 2.21 0.90 0.10
C ALA A 53 3.65 1.38 -0.09
N ALA A 54 4.56 1.03 0.82
CA ALA A 54 5.97 1.41 0.73
C ALA A 54 6.67 0.84 -0.51
N ALA A 55 6.27 -0.34 -1.00
CA ALA A 55 6.80 -0.92 -2.23
C ALA A 55 6.48 -0.09 -3.48
N LEU A 56 5.49 0.81 -3.42
CA LEU A 56 5.16 1.74 -4.51
C LEU A 56 6.02 3.00 -4.50
N SER A 57 6.95 3.15 -3.55
CA SER A 57 7.79 4.35 -3.37
C SER A 57 6.97 5.65 -3.37
N PRO A 58 5.92 5.76 -2.53
CA PRO A 58 5.19 7.01 -2.39
C PRO A 58 6.09 8.11 -1.81
N ARG A 59 5.68 9.36 -1.98
CA ARG A 59 6.42 10.53 -1.49
C ARG A 59 6.53 10.61 0.03
#